data_AF-A0A6C8H1Y3-F1
#
_entry.id   AF-A0A6C8H1Y3-F1
#
_cell.length_a   1.000
_cell.length_b   1.000
_cell.length_c   1.000
_cell.angle_alpha   90.00
_cell.angle_beta   90.00
_cell.angle_gamma   90.00
#
_symmetry.space_group_name_H-M   'P 1'
#
loop_
_entity.id
_entity.type
_entity.pdbx_description
1 polymer ?
#
loop_
_entity_poly.entity_id
_entity_poly.type
_entity_poly.pdbx_seq_one_letter_code
_entity_poly.pdbx_strand_id
1 'polypeptide(L)' 'MIVEPVQGEGGVIPATKAFLQGLRELCDRHQALLIFDEVQTGVGRTGELYAYMHYIYVIPQCGLHICIMALRPIS' A
#
# COMPACT_ATOMS: atom_id res chain seq x y z
N MET A 1 -8.33 -0.64 6.44
CA MET A 1 -7.00 -1.13 6.80
C MET A 1 -5.97 -0.10 6.39
N ILE A 2 -5.02 0.23 7.26
CA ILE A 2 -3.89 1.12 6.97
C ILE A 2 -2.62 0.31 7.24
N VAL A 3 -1.62 0.41 6.37
CA VAL A 3 -0.34 -0.30 6.53
C VAL A 3 0.79 0.47 5.86
N GLU A 4 1.97 0.44 6.46
CA GLU A 4 3.21 0.93 5.85
C GLU A 4 3.81 -0.19 4.97
N PRO A 5 4.09 0.04 3.66
CA PRO A 5 4.77 -0.95 2.82
C PRO A 5 6.19 -1.29 3.30
N VAL A 6 6.83 -0.32 3.96
CA VAL A 6 8.06 -0.49 4.73
C VAL A 6 7.85 0.23 6.05
N GLN A 7 7.75 -0.50 7.15
CA GLN A 7 7.52 0.07 8.48
C GLN A 7 8.75 0.89 8.90
N GLY A 8 8.63 2.21 9.01
CA GLY A 8 9.77 3.10 9.25
C GLY A 8 10.26 3.03 10.70
N GLU A 9 9.54 3.67 11.62
CA GLU A 9 9.93 3.78 13.04
C GLU A 9 10.01 2.43 13.77
N GLY A 10 9.31 1.41 13.25
CA GLY A 10 9.39 0.06 13.80
C GLY A 10 10.55 -0.78 13.28
N GLY A 11 11.56 -0.16 12.64
CA GLY A 11 12.84 -0.81 12.32
C GLY A 11 13.16 -0.97 10.84
N VAL A 12 12.57 -0.16 9.96
CA VAL A 12 12.77 -0.22 8.49
C VAL A 12 12.52 -1.62 7.96
N ILE A 13 11.31 -2.13 8.17
CA ILE A 13 10.94 -3.52 7.86
C ILE A 13 10.06 -3.55 6.61
N PRO A 14 10.55 -4.05 5.46
CA PRO A 14 9.73 -4.21 4.27
C PRO A 14 8.68 -5.31 4.47
N ALA A 15 7.44 -5.02 4.06
CA ALA A 15 6.40 -6.03 4.01
C ALA A 15 6.74 -7.11 2.98
N THR A 16 6.30 -8.35 3.22
CA THR A 16 6.37 -9.38 2.19
C THR A 16 5.26 -9.17 1.17
N LYS A 17 5.50 -9.57 -0.08
CA LYS A 17 4.47 -9.54 -1.13
C LYS A 17 3.22 -10.32 -0.74
N ALA A 18 3.40 -11.51 -0.15
CA ALA A 18 2.29 -12.37 0.29
C ALA A 18 1.43 -11.69 1.37
N PHE A 19 2.04 -10.95 2.29
CA PHE A 19 1.32 -10.20 3.31
C PHE A 19 0.44 -9.10 2.69
N LEU A 20 1.01 -8.28 1.79
CA LEU A 20 0.25 -7.19 1.15
C LEU A 20 -0.87 -7.73 0.25
N GLN A 21 -0.66 -8.85 -0.43
CA GLN A 21 -1.70 -9.54 -1.20
C GLN A 21 -2.83 -10.05 -0.30
N GLY A 22 -2.50 -10.68 0.82
CA GLY A 22 -3.50 -11.14 1.79
C GLY A 22 -4.32 -9.98 2.37
N LEU A 23 -3.69 -8.83 2.64
CA LEU A 23 -4.40 -7.61 3.07
C LEU A 23 -5.36 -7.08 1.99
N ARG A 24 -4.95 -7.12 0.71
CA ARG A 24 -5.80 -6.73 -0.42
C ARG A 24 -7.03 -7.62 -0.52
N GLU A 25 -6.83 -8.94 -0.55
CA GLU A 25 -7.93 -9.92 -0.61
C GLU A 25 -8.88 -9.76 0.58
N LEU A 26 -8.35 -9.54 1.78
CA LEU A 26 -9.15 -9.31 2.98
C LEU A 26 -9.99 -8.02 2.84
N CYS A 27 -9.38 -6.93 2.38
CA CYS A 27 -10.10 -5.68 2.16
C CYS A 27 -11.18 -5.83 1.08
N ASP A 28 -10.93 -6.58 0.01
CA ASP A 28 -11.94 -6.87 -1.02
C ASP A 28 -13.13 -7.63 -0.47
N ARG A 29 -12.89 -8.70 0.32
CA ARG A 29 -13.95 -9.49 0.94
C ARG A 29 -14.85 -8.68 1.88
N HIS A 30 -14.28 -7.67 2.53
CA HIS A 30 -15.00 -6.84 3.50
C HIS A 30 -15.46 -5.49 2.94
N GLN A 31 -15.31 -5.26 1.62
CA GLN A 31 -15.57 -3.96 0.99
C GLN A 31 -14.88 -2.80 1.73
N ALA A 32 -13.68 -3.08 2.26
CA ALA A 32 -12.90 -2.17 3.07
C ALA A 32 -11.80 -1.50 2.25
N LEU A 33 -11.38 -0.34 2.74
CA LEU A 33 -10.27 0.42 2.17
C LEU A 33 -8.93 -0.16 2.61
N LEU A 34 -7.95 -0.21 1.72
CA LEU A 34 -6.56 -0.57 2.03
C LEU A 34 -5.66 0.62 1.75
N ILE A 35 -5.26 1.36 2.77
CA ILE A 35 -4.45 2.58 2.63
C ILE A 35 -2.98 2.22 2.86
N PHE A 36 -2.10 2.66 1.96
CA PHE A 36 -0.66 2.62 2.20
C PHE A 36 -0.20 3.94 2.81
N ASP A 37 0.33 3.86 4.02
CA ASP A 37 1.01 4.99 4.65
C ASP A 37 2.45 5.04 4.12
N GLU A 38 2.71 6.09 3.33
CA GLU A 38 3.96 6.30 2.62
C GLU A 38 4.57 7.66 2.98
N VAL A 39 4.26 8.20 4.16
CA VAL A 39 4.83 9.48 4.63
C VAL A 39 6.37 9.42 4.64
N GLN A 40 6.96 8.27 5.00
CA GLN A 40 8.41 8.09 5.03
C GLN A 40 8.97 7.52 3.71
N THR A 41 8.22 6.68 3.02
CA THR A 41 8.70 5.85 1.91
C THR A 41 8.32 6.37 0.52
N GLY A 42 7.41 7.35 0.45
CA GLY A 42 6.99 8.00 -0.78
C GLY A 42 8.02 8.97 -1.36
N VAL A 43 7.64 9.63 -2.45
CA VAL A 43 8.43 10.67 -3.14
C VAL A 43 9.83 10.19 -3.52
N GLY A 44 9.94 8.96 -4.03
CA GLY A 44 11.21 8.44 -4.56
C GLY A 44 12.15 7.81 -3.53
N ARG A 45 11.80 7.78 -2.23
CA ARG A 45 12.72 7.34 -1.16
C ARG A 45 13.27 5.93 -1.39
N THR A 46 12.49 5.04 -1.98
CA THR A 46 12.83 3.62 -2.19
C THR A 46 13.29 3.31 -3.61
N GLY A 47 13.56 4.32 -4.45
CA GLY A 47 13.93 4.16 -5.86
C GLY A 47 12.76 4.15 -6.83
N GLU A 48 11.54 3.95 -6.33
CA GLU A 48 10.28 4.16 -7.05
C GLU A 48 9.53 5.35 -6.44
N LEU A 49 8.58 5.95 -7.18
CA LEU A 49 7.84 7.12 -6.69
C LEU A 49 7.11 6.83 -5.37
N TYR A 50 6.61 5.61 -5.20
CA TYR A 50 6.02 5.09 -3.96
C TYR A 50 6.50 3.65 -3.73
N ALA A 51 6.71 3.24 -2.49
CA ALA A 51 7.22 1.92 -2.16
C ALA A 51 6.28 0.78 -2.54
N TYR A 52 4.97 1.01 -2.61
CA TYR A 52 4.02 -0.01 -3.07
C TYR A 52 4.32 -0.47 -4.51
N MET A 53 4.98 0.35 -5.34
CA MET A 53 5.25 0.05 -6.76
C MET A 53 6.19 -1.15 -6.93
N HIS A 54 7.04 -1.42 -5.94
CA HIS A 54 7.85 -2.64 -5.88
C HIS A 54 6.98 -3.91 -5.80
N TYR A 55 5.71 -3.77 -5.42
CA TYR A 55 4.73 -4.84 -5.24
C TYR A 55 3.65 -4.82 -6.34
N ILE A 56 4.07 -4.68 -7.61
CA ILE A 56 3.34 -4.56 -8.90
C ILE A 56 1.98 -5.30 -9.06
N TYR A 57 1.66 -6.27 -8.21
CA TYR A 57 0.38 -6.98 -8.18
C TYR A 57 -0.66 -6.38 -7.22
N VAL A 58 -0.32 -5.28 -6.54
CA VAL A 58 -1.22 -4.50 -5.68
C VAL A 58 -1.35 -3.11 -6.30
N ILE A 59 -2.30 -2.95 -7.22
CA ILE A 59 -2.51 -1.69 -7.94
C ILE A 59 -3.45 -0.78 -7.12
N PRO A 60 -3.06 0.47 -6.81
CA PRO A 60 -3.94 1.45 -6.17
C PRO A 60 -4.95 2.03 -7.16
N GLN A 61 -6.05 2.53 -6.64
CA GLN A 61 -7.13 3.11 -7.46
C GLN A 61 -7.16 4.65 -7.45
N CYS A 62 -6.26 5.37 -6.74
CA CYS A 62 -5.98 6.78 -7.03
C CYS A 62 -4.59 7.24 -6.52
N GLY A 63 -4.00 8.25 -7.18
CA GLY A 63 -2.65 8.78 -6.91
C GLY A 63 -2.67 10.13 -6.18
N LEU A 64 -2.21 10.16 -4.93
CA LEU A 64 -1.89 11.38 -4.17
C LEU A 64 -0.88 11.07 -3.05
N HIS A 65 -0.20 12.12 -2.56
CA HIS A 65 0.98 12.07 -1.67
C HIS A 65 0.78 11.38 -0.29
N ILE A 66 -0.47 11.12 0.11
CA ILE A 66 -0.86 10.05 1.04
C ILE A 66 -1.80 9.18 0.21
N CYS A 67 -1.45 7.93 -0.07
CA CYS A 67 -2.28 7.05 -0.91
C CYS A 67 -3.51 6.58 -0.12
N ILE A 68 -4.50 7.47 0.06
CA ILE A 68 -5.84 7.14 0.55
C ILE A 68 -6.51 6.26 -0.52
N MET A 69 -6.45 4.93 -0.38
CA MET A 69 -7.20 4.05 -1.28
C MET A 69 -8.66 3.94 -0.81
N ALA A 70 -9.53 4.84 -1.27
CA ALA A 70 -10.99 4.70 -1.18
C ALA A 70 -11.57 4.11 -2.48
N LEU A 71 -11.96 2.83 -2.49
CA LEU A 71 -12.20 2.10 -3.73
C LEU A 71 -13.65 1.62 -3.87
N ARG A 72 -14.34 2.14 -4.88
CA ARG A 72 -15.53 1.51 -5.47
C ARG A 72 -15.11 0.32 -6.35
N PRO A 73 -16.02 -0.62 -6.65
CA PRO A 73 -15.67 -1.87 -7.32
C PRO A 73 -15.13 -1.62 -8.73
N ILE A 74 -14.04 -2.31 -9.07
CA ILE A 74 -13.69 -2.57 -10.48
C ILE A 74 -14.67 -3.64 -10.95
N SER A 75 -15.45 -3.32 -11.97
CA SER A 75 -16.29 -4.26 -12.72
C SER A 75 -15.49 -5.47 -13.21
#